data_AF-A0A7X2MGX1-F1
#
_entry.id   AF-A0A7X2MGX1-F1
#
_cell.length_a   1.000
_cell.length_b   1.000
_cell.length_c   1.000
_cell.angle_alpha   90.00
_cell.angle_beta   90.00
_cell.angle_gamma   90.00
#
_symmetry.space_group_name_H-M   'P 1'
#
loop_
_entity.id
_entity.type
_entity.pdbx_description
1 polymer ?
#
loop_
_entity_poly.entity_id
_entity_poly.type
_entity_poly.pdbx_seq_one_letter_code
_entity_poly.pdbx_strand_id
1 'polypeptide(L)'
;MKKVNKYIVTLTILVIVAILMFLPIPVYLEQPGAAESINQYVTVNGKTNKQKGDFMLVYVAVQKATPLTYLWSFSQKHIDRVSAEEMTV
;
A
#
# COMPACT_ATOMS: atom_id res chain seq x y z
N MET A 1 -19.01 -30.95 -28.57
CA MET A 1 -18.87 -30.10 -27.36
C MET A 1 -17.78 -30.72 -26.49
N LYS A 2 -16.59 -30.12 -26.40
CA LYS A 2 -15.44 -30.71 -25.69
C LYS A 2 -15.73 -30.74 -24.19
N LYS A 3 -15.76 -31.92 -23.57
CA LYS A 3 -15.86 -32.09 -22.10
C LYS A 3 -14.60 -31.53 -21.46
N VAL A 4 -14.61 -30.25 -21.12
CA VAL A 4 -13.51 -29.65 -20.36
C VAL A 4 -13.52 -30.27 -18.97
N ASN A 5 -12.41 -30.87 -18.57
CA ASN A 5 -12.30 -31.55 -17.28
C ASN A 5 -12.47 -30.52 -16.15
N LYS A 6 -13.43 -30.74 -15.24
CA LYS A 6 -13.78 -29.81 -14.15
C LYS A 6 -12.53 -29.44 -13.32
N TYR A 7 -11.61 -30.39 -13.14
CA TYR A 7 -10.34 -30.17 -12.43
C TYR A 7 -9.42 -29.18 -13.15
N ILE A 8 -9.37 -29.21 -14.48
CA ILE A 8 -8.55 -28.27 -15.27
C ILE A 8 -9.13 -26.85 -15.17
N VAL A 9 -10.47 -26.74 -15.19
CA VAL A 9 -11.15 -25.44 -15.00
C VAL A 9 -10.85 -24.89 -13.60
N THR A 10 -11.02 -25.70 -12.55
CA THR A 10 -10.73 -25.29 -11.18
C THR A 10 -9.27 -24.88 -10.99
N LEU A 11 -8.33 -25.65 -11.54
CA LEU A 11 -6.90 -25.33 -11.45
C LEU A 11 -6.58 -24.02 -12.18
N THR A 12 -7.17 -23.79 -13.35
CA THR A 12 -6.97 -22.56 -14.12
C THR A 12 -7.47 -21.33 -13.36
N ILE A 13 -8.65 -21.43 -12.75
CA ILE A 13 -9.22 -20.34 -11.94
C ILE A 13 -8.32 -20.06 -10.73
N LEU A 14 -7.83 -21.10 -10.05
CA LEU A 14 -6.94 -20.96 -8.90
C LEU A 14 -5.65 -20.20 -9.27
N VAL A 15 -5.05 -20.56 -10.42
CA VAL A 15 -3.84 -19.91 -10.93
C VAL A 15 -4.10 -18.43 -11.26
N ILE A 16 -5.22 -18.11 -11.90
CA ILE A 16 -5.59 -16.72 -12.21
C ILE A 16 -5.74 -15.90 -10.92
N VAL A 17 -6.45 -16.42 -9.92
CA VAL A 17 -6.63 -15.73 -8.63
C VAL A 17 -5.28 -15.51 -7.95
N ALA A 18 -4.39 -16.51 -7.97
CA ALA A 18 -3.05 -16.37 -7.42
C ALA A 18 -2.26 -15.25 -8.14
N ILE A 19 -2.31 -15.19 -9.48
CA ILE A 19 -1.65 -14.12 -10.24
C ILE A 19 -2.20 -12.74 -9.85
N LEU A 20 -3.52 -12.59 -9.72
CA LEU A 20 -4.14 -11.31 -9.36
C LEU A 20 -3.77 -10.85 -7.94
N MET A 21 -3.52 -11.78 -7.02
CA MET A 21 -3.18 -11.47 -5.63
C MET A 21 -1.68 -11.25 -5.42
N PHE A 22 -0.81 -11.97 -6.14
CA PHE A 22 0.63 -12.02 -5.83
C PHE A 22 1.53 -11.35 -6.86
N LEU A 23 1.06 -11.03 -8.07
CA LEU A 23 1.89 -10.38 -9.08
C LEU A 23 1.93 -8.87 -8.82
N PRO A 24 3.08 -8.28 -8.42
CA PRO A 24 3.16 -6.84 -8.24
C PRO A 24 3.28 -6.13 -9.59
N ILE A 25 2.50 -5.07 -9.80
CA ILE A 25 2.55 -4.21 -10.99
C ILE A 25 3.45 -2.99 -10.74
N PRO A 26 3.95 -2.28 -11.78
CA PRO A 26 4.81 -1.10 -11.63
C PRO A 26 4.02 0.16 -11.24
N VAL A 27 3.12 0.04 -10.26
CA VAL A 27 2.30 1.13 -9.72
C VAL A 27 2.32 1.03 -8.21
N TYR A 28 2.45 2.16 -7.54
CA TYR A 28 2.35 2.30 -6.10
C TYR A 28 1.02 2.94 -5.70
N LEU A 29 0.43 2.44 -4.62
CA LEU A 29 -0.74 3.03 -3.98
C LEU A 29 -0.25 3.80 -2.77
N GLU A 30 -0.49 5.11 -2.78
CA GLU A 30 -0.20 6.00 -1.67
C GLU A 30 -1.49 6.27 -0.90
N GLN A 31 -1.45 6.06 0.42
CA GLN A 31 -2.60 6.28 1.29
C GLN A 31 -2.19 7.12 2.51
N PRO A 32 -3.09 7.95 3.06
CA PRO A 32 -2.83 8.71 4.28
C PRO A 32 -2.37 7.79 5.40
N GLY A 33 -1.20 8.09 5.97
CA GLY A 33 -0.71 7.43 7.18
C GLY A 33 -1.21 8.12 8.44
N ALA A 34 -0.49 7.91 9.54
CA ALA A 34 -0.83 8.50 10.83
C ALA A 34 0.00 9.76 11.11
N ALA A 35 -0.40 10.46 12.18
CA ALA A 35 0.39 11.49 12.83
C ALA A 35 0.87 10.95 14.17
N GLU A 36 2.16 10.72 14.33
CA GLU A 36 2.75 10.15 15.54
C GLU A 36 3.65 11.15 16.26
N SER A 37 3.59 11.20 17.60
CA SER A 37 4.42 12.12 18.38
C SER A 37 5.88 11.68 18.39
N ILE A 38 6.78 12.58 18.00
CA ILE A 38 8.24 12.33 18.00
C ILE A 38 8.93 12.69 19.31
N ASN A 39 8.19 13.21 20.29
CA ASN A 39 8.76 13.65 21.58
C ASN A 39 9.42 12.50 22.36
N GLN A 40 9.03 11.25 22.10
CA GLN A 40 9.64 10.05 22.67
C GLN A 40 10.92 9.59 21.94
N TYR A 41 11.15 10.07 20.71
CA TYR A 41 12.27 9.65 19.86
C TYR A 41 13.34 10.73 19.68
N VAL A 42 13.01 12.02 19.91
CA VAL A 42 13.90 13.15 19.64
C VAL A 42 14.13 13.99 20.89
N THR A 43 15.40 14.29 21.19
CA THR A 43 15.78 15.21 22.26
C THR A 43 16.40 16.46 21.65
N VAL A 44 15.90 17.65 22.01
CA VAL A 44 16.49 18.93 21.57
C VAL A 44 17.39 19.46 22.70
N ASN A 45 18.67 19.70 22.42
CA ASN A 45 19.64 20.23 23.39
C ASN A 45 19.68 19.47 24.73
N GLY A 46 19.54 18.13 24.69
CA GLY A 46 19.60 17.27 25.88
C GLY A 46 18.41 17.40 26.83
N LYS A 47 17.33 18.09 26.45
CA LYS A 47 16.12 18.26 27.28
C LYS A 47 14.89 17.74 26.54
N THR A 48 14.12 16.88 27.19
CA THR A 48 12.77 16.52 26.73
C THR A 48 11.88 17.75 26.89
N ASN A 49 11.25 18.17 25.80
CA ASN A 49 10.39 19.35 25.80
C ASN A 49 9.16 19.07 26.68
N LYS A 50 8.93 19.91 27.71
CA LYS A 50 7.75 19.86 28.61
C LYS A 50 6.72 20.95 28.30
N GLN A 51 6.92 21.69 27.20
CA GLN A 51 6.02 22.76 26.80
C GLN A 51 4.71 22.19 26.26
N LYS A 52 3.65 22.99 26.31
CA LYS A 52 2.31 22.60 25.89
C LYS A 52 2.25 22.53 24.36
N GLY A 53 2.55 21.36 23.77
CA GLY A 53 2.50 21.09 22.35
C GLY A 53 3.39 19.91 21.95
N ASP A 54 2.89 19.03 21.07
CA ASP A 54 3.62 17.88 20.57
C ASP A 54 4.08 18.10 19.12
N PHE A 55 5.32 17.72 18.81
CA PHE A 55 5.77 17.61 17.43
C PHE A 55 5.25 16.31 16.85
N MET A 56 4.46 16.41 15.78
CA MET A 56 3.84 15.27 15.12
C MET A 56 4.57 14.96 13.82
N LEU A 57 5.03 13.72 13.65
CA LEU A 57 5.48 13.16 12.39
C LEU A 57 4.27 12.65 11.62
N VAL A 58 3.97 13.31 10.52
CA VAL A 58 2.93 12.88 9.58
C VAL A 58 3.60 12.12 8.45
N TYR A 59 3.07 10.95 8.10
CA TYR A 59 3.59 10.13 7.01
C TYR A 59 2.48 9.64 6.09
N VAL A 60 2.86 9.20 4.90
CA VAL A 60 2.00 8.46 3.97
C VAL A 60 2.48 7.03 3.90
N ALA A 61 1.55 6.08 3.80
CA ALA A 61 1.88 4.69 3.58
C ALA A 61 1.91 4.40 2.09
N VAL A 62 2.98 3.77 1.62
CA VAL A 62 3.18 3.41 0.22
C VAL A 62 3.23 1.90 0.10
N GLN A 63 2.40 1.35 -0.79
CA GLN A 63 2.37 -0.09 -1.07
C GLN A 63 2.46 -0.34 -2.58
N LYS A 64 3.16 -1.41 -2.99
CA LYS A 64 3.20 -1.82 -4.39
C LYS A 64 1.87 -2.47 -4.76
N ALA A 65 1.23 -2.00 -5.82
CA ALA A 65 -0.07 -2.51 -6.24
C ALA A 65 0.05 -3.93 -6.82
N THR A 66 -1.01 -4.72 -6.65
CA THR A 66 -1.29 -5.94 -7.41
C THR A 66 -2.53 -5.66 -8.27
N PRO A 67 -2.84 -6.46 -9.30
CA PRO A 67 -4.03 -6.23 -10.12
C PRO A 67 -5.31 -6.13 -9.27
N LEU A 68 -5.42 -6.93 -8.22
CA LEU A 68 -6.56 -6.89 -7.30
C LEU A 68 -6.60 -5.59 -6.48
N THR A 69 -5.49 -5.19 -5.84
CA THR A 69 -5.47 -3.96 -5.02
C THR A 69 -5.56 -2.70 -5.87
N TYR A 70 -5.06 -2.74 -7.10
CA TYR A 70 -5.22 -1.68 -8.08
C TYR A 70 -6.69 -1.45 -8.42
N LEU A 71 -7.45 -2.50 -8.72
CA LEU A 71 -8.90 -2.38 -8.97
C LEU A 71 -9.66 -1.91 -7.73
N TRP A 72 -9.27 -2.38 -6.54
CA TRP A 72 -9.87 -1.96 -5.28
C TRP A 72 -9.62 -0.46 -4.97
N SER A 73 -8.46 0.06 -5.38
CA SER A 73 -8.08 1.47 -5.16
C SER A 73 -9.04 2.48 -5.81
N PHE A 74 -9.73 2.11 -6.89
CA PHE A 74 -10.71 2.99 -7.56
C PHE A 74 -11.93 3.30 -6.70
N SER A 75 -12.25 2.43 -5.73
CA SER A 75 -13.36 2.65 -4.80
C SER A 75 -12.95 3.54 -3.61
N GLN A 76 -11.65 3.75 -3.41
CA GLN A 76 -11.10 4.49 -2.29
C GLN A 76 -10.80 5.93 -2.69
N LYS A 77 -11.45 6.90 -2.03
CA LYS A 77 -11.31 8.34 -2.35
C LYS A 77 -9.92 8.91 -2.05
N HIS A 78 -9.20 8.32 -1.11
CA HIS A 78 -7.95 8.86 -0.57
C HIS A 78 -6.73 8.02 -0.95
N ILE A 79 -6.81 7.20 -2.00
CA ILE A 79 -5.67 6.43 -2.51
C ILE A 79 -5.21 7.05 -3.83
N ASP A 80 -3.98 7.55 -3.82
CA ASP A 80 -3.31 8.04 -5.01
C ASP A 80 -2.53 6.90 -5.68
N ARG A 81 -2.53 6.89 -7.02
CA ARG A 81 -1.93 5.85 -7.87
C ARG A 81 -0.74 6.45 -8.58
N VAL A 82 0.45 6.18 -8.06
CA VAL A 82 1.72 6.78 -8.54
C VAL A 82 2.49 5.75 -9.35
N SER A 83 3.05 6.17 -10.49
CA SER A 83 3.87 5.26 -11.32
C SER A 83 5.20 4.97 -10.64
N ALA A 84 5.72 3.74 -10.77
CA ALA A 84 7.04 3.40 -10.21
C ALA A 84 8.18 4.28 -10.75
N GLU A 85 8.00 4.88 -11.92
CA GLU A 85 8.96 5.78 -12.57
C GLU A 85 8.99 7.17 -11.92
N GLU A 86 7.88 7.62 -11.35
CA GLU A 86 7.79 8.92 -10.66
C GLU A 86 8.42 8.88 -9.26
N MET A 87 8.63 7.67 -8.72
CA MET A 87 9.22 7.42 -7.40
C MET A 87 10.75 7.30 -7.44
N THR A 88 11.36 7.21 -8.63
CA THR A 88 12.82 7.17 -8.78
C THR A 88 13.35 8.57 -9.08
N VAL A 89 13.97 9.21 -8.07
CA VAL A 89 14.65 10.52 -8.14
C VAL A 89 15.96 10.42 -8.91
#